data_AF-A0AAJ5K462-F1
#
_entry.id   AF-A0AAJ5K462-F1
#
_cell.length_a   1.000
_cell.length_b   1.000
_cell.length_c   1.000
_cell.angle_alpha   90.00
_cell.angle_beta   90.00
_cell.angle_gamma   90.00
#
_symmetry.space_group_name_H-M   'P 1'
#
loop_
_entity.id
_entity.type
_entity.pdbx_description
1 polymer ?
#
loop_
_entity_poly.entity_id
_entity_poly.type
_entity_poly.pdbx_seq_one_letter_code
_entity_poly.pdbx_strand_id
1 'polypeptide(L)'
;MFTPHLERLEMDQKRQRRHVLRVDRRSYAQLQAAVQQGLLLPCDTVVGSMRNGTVYRPAPWSLQHQQLLDDDRLQLGDLVIQGAMTHVPAPEFRALVQASPTYMTYPGLAPLVQQLRDQTPAFKDDLWQAGLRAAVAAGRVTVGVNGTVVGPGPAYRWLPQETRLTQHLGHWFVLLAFEAEATPRTTSTLVAGVDVGLNPLATAVCRDVAVAGIRRADLRGLRIEERLLGEHLLYAAARGALCDLTKWLAERAGVVVVEHLDLTTFASRYPQRSREHALTDWQMSWLPQELHARGIRLARVDPARTSQMCSVCPSFTLGTRVGRVFECPNGHQIDAHINAAQNIIRRWWATRRRAHQA
;
A
#
# COMPACT_ATOMS: atom_id res chain seq x y z
N MET A 1 36.09 9.15 -19.40
CA MET A 1 35.02 8.30 -19.96
C MET A 1 34.34 7.59 -18.81
N PHE A 2 33.28 8.20 -18.26
CA PHE A 2 32.50 7.60 -17.18
C PHE A 2 31.46 6.65 -17.78
N THR A 3 31.32 5.50 -17.14
CA THR A 3 30.73 4.25 -17.62
C THR A 3 29.20 4.39 -17.83
N PRO A 4 28.68 4.46 -19.07
CA PRO A 4 27.24 4.53 -19.33
C PRO A 4 26.47 3.26 -18.90
N HIS A 5 27.17 2.23 -18.41
CA HIS A 5 26.61 0.96 -17.94
C HIS A 5 26.18 1.00 -16.45
N LEU A 6 26.82 1.82 -15.62
CA LEU A 6 26.46 1.98 -14.19
C LEU A 6 25.26 2.92 -14.02
N GLU A 7 25.22 4.01 -14.80
CA GLU A 7 24.06 4.90 -14.85
C GLU A 7 22.81 4.15 -15.33
N ARG A 8 22.95 3.24 -16.30
CA ARG A 8 21.84 2.41 -16.79
C ARG A 8 21.30 1.46 -15.71
N LEU A 9 22.17 0.81 -14.94
CA LEU A 9 21.77 -0.08 -13.84
C LEU A 9 21.11 0.66 -12.68
N GLU A 10 21.59 1.86 -12.32
CA GLU A 10 20.92 2.71 -11.33
C GLU A 10 19.60 3.30 -11.86
N MET A 11 19.52 3.64 -13.14
CA MET A 11 18.30 4.14 -13.79
C MET A 11 17.24 3.05 -13.92
N ASP A 12 17.64 1.81 -14.24
CA ASP A 12 16.75 0.65 -14.30
C ASP A 12 16.20 0.28 -12.92
N GLN A 13 17.03 0.35 -11.87
CA GLN A 13 16.55 0.14 -10.49
C GLN A 13 15.61 1.25 -10.01
N LYS A 14 15.77 2.50 -10.48
CA LYS A 14 14.88 3.63 -10.13
C LYS A 14 13.50 3.54 -10.82
N ARG A 15 13.40 2.80 -11.93
CA ARG A 15 12.14 2.59 -12.66
C ARG A 15 11.39 1.33 -12.23
N GLN A 16 12.08 0.38 -11.61
CA GLN A 16 11.47 -0.84 -11.12
C GLN A 16 10.84 -0.65 -9.75
N ARG A 17 9.63 -1.19 -9.59
CA ARG A 17 8.93 -1.32 -8.32
C ARG A 17 8.67 -2.76 -8.01
N ARG A 18 8.77 -3.11 -6.73
CA ARG A 18 8.65 -4.47 -6.26
C ARG A 18 7.72 -4.50 -5.06
N HIS A 19 6.72 -5.37 -5.13
CA HIS A 19 5.74 -5.54 -4.07
C HIS A 19 5.74 -6.99 -3.61
N VAL A 20 5.91 -7.17 -2.30
CA VAL A 20 5.92 -8.47 -1.64
C VAL A 20 4.53 -8.73 -1.08
N LEU A 21 3.87 -9.75 -1.60
CA LEU A 21 2.51 -10.12 -1.25
C LEU A 21 2.55 -11.44 -0.49
N ARG A 22 1.66 -11.58 0.49
CA ARG A 22 1.56 -12.83 1.25
C ARG A 22 0.78 -13.86 0.45
N VAL A 23 1.34 -15.06 0.37
CA VAL A 23 0.66 -16.23 -0.18
C VAL A 23 -0.20 -16.89 0.91
N ASP A 24 -1.38 -17.35 0.52
CA ASP A 24 -2.29 -18.09 1.38
C ASP A 24 -1.71 -19.47 1.73
N ARG A 25 -1.92 -19.91 2.97
CA ARG A 25 -1.45 -21.23 3.45
C ARG A 25 -1.99 -22.40 2.64
N ARG A 26 -3.16 -22.25 2.01
CA ARG A 26 -3.73 -23.24 1.07
C ARG A 26 -2.79 -23.55 -0.10
N SER A 27 -1.89 -22.62 -0.45
CA SER A 27 -0.92 -22.80 -1.53
C SER A 27 0.42 -23.39 -1.10
N TYR A 28 0.65 -23.64 0.19
CA TYR A 28 1.99 -24.02 0.66
C TYR A 28 2.40 -25.42 0.19
N ALA A 29 1.47 -26.38 0.23
CA ALA A 29 1.75 -27.76 -0.18
C ALA A 29 2.16 -27.85 -1.66
N GLN A 30 1.42 -27.17 -2.54
CA GLN A 30 1.75 -27.13 -3.97
C GLN A 30 3.05 -26.38 -4.26
N LEU A 31 3.37 -25.33 -3.49
CA LEU A 31 4.65 -24.62 -3.63
C LEU A 31 5.82 -25.51 -3.23
N GLN A 32 5.68 -26.27 -2.14
CA GLN A 32 6.68 -27.24 -1.71
C GLN A 32 6.88 -28.35 -2.76
N ALA A 33 5.79 -28.86 -3.33
CA ALA A 33 5.84 -29.83 -4.42
C ALA A 33 6.52 -29.26 -5.66
N ALA A 34 6.22 -28.00 -6.02
CA ALA A 34 6.86 -27.32 -7.15
C ALA A 34 8.38 -27.14 -6.95
N VAL A 35 8.85 -26.91 -5.71
CA VAL A 35 10.28 -26.91 -5.38
C VAL A 35 10.88 -28.32 -5.59
N GLN A 36 10.24 -29.36 -5.07
CA GLN A 36 10.73 -30.75 -5.19
C GLN A 36 10.78 -31.24 -6.64
N GLN A 37 9.86 -30.75 -7.48
CA GLN A 37 9.77 -31.08 -8.90
C GLN A 37 10.69 -30.21 -9.78
N GLY A 38 11.44 -29.27 -9.20
CA GLY A 38 12.32 -28.36 -9.96
C GLY A 38 11.57 -27.29 -10.78
N LEU A 39 10.28 -27.07 -10.51
CA LEU A 39 9.49 -25.99 -11.11
C LEU A 39 9.78 -24.63 -10.46
N LEU A 40 10.24 -24.64 -9.20
CA LEU A 40 10.73 -23.47 -8.48
C LEU A 40 12.21 -23.64 -8.16
N LEU A 41 13.04 -22.82 -8.79
CA LEU A 41 14.50 -22.92 -8.70
C LEU A 41 15.04 -21.92 -7.67
N PRO A 42 15.89 -22.33 -6.73
CA PRO A 42 16.53 -21.38 -5.82
C PRO A 42 17.36 -20.36 -6.61
N CYS A 43 17.41 -19.12 -6.11
CA CYS A 43 18.23 -18.07 -6.68
C CYS A 43 18.76 -17.12 -5.61
N ASP A 44 19.94 -16.54 -5.86
CA ASP A 44 20.61 -15.61 -4.93
C ASP A 44 20.06 -14.17 -4.99
N THR A 45 18.87 -13.99 -5.58
CA THR A 45 18.22 -12.67 -5.62
C THR A 45 17.91 -12.22 -4.20
N VAL A 46 18.54 -11.14 -3.74
CA VAL A 46 18.20 -10.54 -2.46
C VAL A 46 16.87 -9.80 -2.58
N VAL A 47 15.85 -10.31 -1.89
CA VAL A 47 14.54 -9.65 -1.80
C VAL A 47 14.46 -8.82 -0.51
N GLY A 48 14.92 -7.57 -0.59
CA GLY A 48 14.68 -6.55 0.44
C GLY A 48 14.91 -6.99 1.89
N SER A 49 13.88 -6.87 2.73
CA SER A 49 13.89 -7.19 4.16
C SER A 49 13.90 -8.69 4.48
N MET A 50 13.78 -9.57 3.49
CA MET A 50 13.73 -11.03 3.68
C MET A 50 15.12 -11.68 3.55
N ARG A 51 16.13 -11.12 4.23
CA ARG A 51 17.55 -11.55 4.12
C ARG A 51 17.82 -12.99 4.55
N ASN A 52 16.93 -13.58 5.34
CA ASN A 52 17.05 -14.95 5.85
C ASN A 52 16.02 -15.90 5.23
N GLY A 53 15.41 -15.54 4.10
CA GLY A 53 14.48 -16.40 3.37
C GLY A 53 15.17 -17.08 2.18
N THR A 54 14.68 -18.26 1.80
CA THR A 54 15.07 -18.89 0.53
C THR A 54 14.23 -18.27 -0.58
N VAL A 55 14.91 -17.74 -1.61
CA VAL A 55 14.26 -17.11 -2.75
C VAL A 55 14.27 -18.06 -3.94
N TYR A 56 13.13 -18.20 -4.57
CA TYR A 56 12.91 -19.04 -5.74
C TYR A 56 12.47 -18.19 -6.93
N ARG A 57 12.89 -18.58 -8.12
CA ARG A 57 12.35 -18.08 -9.38
C ARG A 57 11.52 -19.19 -10.06
N PRO A 58 10.43 -18.83 -10.75
CA PRO A 58 9.72 -19.77 -11.60
C PRO A 58 10.66 -20.34 -12.68
N ALA A 59 10.59 -21.65 -12.92
CA ALA A 59 11.40 -22.29 -13.93
C ALA A 59 11.04 -21.74 -15.33
N PRO A 60 12.02 -21.27 -16.12
CA PRO A 60 11.76 -20.61 -17.38
C PRO A 60 11.28 -21.57 -18.46
N TRP A 61 11.14 -22.87 -18.23
CA TRP A 61 10.59 -23.80 -19.24
C TRP A 61 9.14 -24.21 -18.98
N SER A 62 8.62 -23.99 -17.77
CA SER A 62 7.29 -24.48 -17.37
C SER A 62 6.38 -23.40 -16.81
N LEU A 63 6.93 -22.33 -16.23
CA LEU A 63 6.16 -21.31 -15.52
C LEU A 63 6.32 -19.91 -16.16
N GLN A 64 6.56 -19.85 -17.48
CA GLN A 64 6.70 -18.58 -18.21
C GLN A 64 5.37 -17.84 -18.37
N HIS A 65 4.28 -18.58 -18.61
CA HIS A 65 2.97 -17.97 -18.79
C HIS A 65 2.40 -17.62 -17.42
N GLN A 66 2.44 -16.34 -17.06
CA GLN A 66 1.91 -15.86 -15.79
C GLN A 66 0.75 -14.93 -16.05
N GLN A 67 -0.33 -15.09 -15.29
CA GLN A 67 -1.49 -14.22 -15.36
C GLN A 67 -2.27 -14.23 -14.05
N LEU A 68 -2.93 -13.13 -13.77
CA LEU A 68 -3.89 -13.01 -12.68
C LEU A 68 -5.24 -13.57 -13.13
N LEU A 69 -5.74 -14.59 -12.45
CA LEU A 69 -7.04 -15.20 -12.76
C LEU A 69 -8.20 -14.44 -12.12
N ASP A 70 -8.00 -13.92 -10.91
CA ASP A 70 -8.92 -13.07 -10.18
C ASP A 70 -8.19 -12.32 -9.05
N ASP A 71 -8.91 -11.65 -8.17
CA ASP A 71 -8.35 -10.85 -7.07
C ASP A 71 -7.37 -11.61 -6.15
N ASP A 72 -7.48 -12.95 -6.09
CA ASP A 72 -6.73 -13.77 -5.14
C ASP A 72 -5.81 -14.80 -5.80
N ARG A 73 -5.99 -15.08 -7.10
CA ARG A 73 -5.31 -16.19 -7.78
C ARG A 73 -4.36 -15.70 -8.85
N LEU A 74 -3.07 -16.02 -8.67
CA LEU A 74 -2.03 -15.84 -9.67
C LEU A 74 -1.63 -17.20 -10.24
N GLN A 75 -1.71 -17.33 -11.56
CA GLN A 75 -1.22 -18.49 -12.30
C GLN A 75 0.23 -18.27 -12.72
N LEU A 76 1.05 -19.31 -12.56
CA LEU A 76 2.43 -19.43 -13.01
C LEU A 76 2.53 -20.77 -13.79
N GLY A 77 2.34 -20.76 -15.11
CA GLY A 77 2.16 -21.99 -15.89
C GLY A 77 0.99 -22.82 -15.35
N ASP A 78 1.24 -24.07 -14.96
CA ASP A 78 0.22 -24.94 -14.36
C ASP A 78 0.04 -24.75 -12.84
N LEU A 79 0.92 -23.98 -12.20
CA LEU A 79 0.85 -23.71 -10.77
C LEU A 79 -0.05 -22.50 -10.51
N VAL A 80 -1.09 -22.65 -9.68
CA VAL A 80 -1.98 -21.54 -9.31
C VAL A 80 -1.82 -21.22 -7.83
N ILE A 81 -1.24 -20.08 -7.50
CA ILE A 81 -1.10 -19.63 -6.10
C ILE A 81 -2.24 -18.72 -5.69
N GLN A 82 -2.73 -18.91 -4.47
CA GLN A 82 -3.71 -18.05 -3.81
C GLN A 82 -2.99 -17.07 -2.88
N GLY A 83 -3.46 -15.83 -2.80
CA GLY A 83 -2.91 -14.83 -1.89
C GLY A 83 -3.51 -13.46 -2.17
N ALA A 84 -2.97 -12.44 -1.53
CA ALA A 84 -3.55 -11.10 -1.57
C ALA A 84 -3.08 -10.32 -2.82
N MET A 85 -3.46 -10.76 -4.02
CA MET A 85 -2.90 -10.23 -5.28
C MET A 85 -3.30 -8.78 -5.56
N THR A 86 -4.40 -8.33 -4.95
CA THR A 86 -4.83 -6.94 -4.94
C THR A 86 -3.96 -6.02 -4.06
N HIS A 87 -3.03 -6.55 -3.24
CA HIS A 87 -2.22 -5.76 -2.30
C HIS A 87 -1.01 -5.05 -2.95
N VAL A 88 -1.18 -4.59 -4.18
CA VAL A 88 -0.27 -3.67 -4.89
C VAL A 88 -0.98 -2.31 -5.08
N PRO A 89 -0.25 -1.20 -5.31
CA PRO A 89 -0.88 0.08 -5.56
C PRO A 89 -1.76 0.04 -6.82
N ALA A 90 -2.72 0.97 -6.91
CA ALA A 90 -3.77 0.92 -7.94
C ALA A 90 -3.25 0.92 -9.40
N PRO A 91 -2.21 1.69 -9.77
CA PRO A 91 -1.64 1.64 -11.11
C PRO A 91 -0.98 0.29 -11.46
N GLU A 92 -0.24 -0.30 -10.53
CA GLU A 92 0.41 -1.60 -10.69
C GLU A 92 -0.63 -2.72 -10.76
N PHE A 93 -1.69 -2.66 -9.96
CA PHE A 93 -2.80 -3.63 -10.04
C PHE A 93 -3.48 -3.58 -11.42
N ARG A 94 -3.67 -2.38 -11.96
CA ARG A 94 -4.20 -2.20 -13.31
C ARG A 94 -3.28 -2.82 -14.36
N ALA A 95 -1.97 -2.60 -14.26
CA ALA A 95 -1.00 -3.22 -15.18
C ALA A 95 -1.03 -4.75 -15.10
N LEU A 96 -1.20 -5.30 -13.89
CA LEU A 96 -1.35 -6.74 -13.68
C LEU A 96 -2.61 -7.29 -14.35
N VAL A 97 -3.76 -6.62 -14.17
CA VAL A 97 -5.04 -6.99 -14.82
C VAL A 97 -4.94 -6.87 -16.34
N GLN A 98 -4.36 -5.79 -16.87
CA GLN A 98 -4.19 -5.58 -18.31
C GLN A 98 -3.32 -6.66 -18.98
N ALA A 99 -2.32 -7.17 -18.25
CA ALA A 99 -1.48 -8.26 -18.70
C ALA A 99 -2.13 -9.65 -18.55
N SER A 100 -3.36 -9.72 -18.04
CA SER A 100 -4.04 -10.97 -17.67
C SER A 100 -5.37 -11.12 -18.42
N PRO A 101 -5.36 -11.63 -19.67
CA PRO A 101 -6.54 -11.63 -20.54
C PRO A 101 -7.69 -12.53 -20.03
N THR A 102 -7.40 -13.46 -19.12
CA THR A 102 -8.40 -14.33 -18.51
C THR A 102 -8.89 -13.83 -17.15
N TYR A 103 -8.43 -12.65 -16.71
CA TYR A 103 -8.80 -12.10 -15.40
C TYR A 103 -10.31 -11.92 -15.24
N MET A 104 -10.85 -12.47 -14.15
CA MET A 104 -12.27 -12.46 -13.82
C MET A 104 -12.56 -11.59 -12.60
N THR A 105 -13.56 -10.72 -12.71
CA THR A 105 -14.02 -9.86 -11.61
C THR A 105 -15.53 -9.80 -11.55
N TYR A 106 -16.09 -9.37 -10.43
CA TYR A 106 -17.52 -9.13 -10.34
C TYR A 106 -17.87 -7.83 -11.10
N PRO A 107 -19.03 -7.76 -11.77
CA PRO A 107 -19.49 -6.54 -12.40
C PRO A 107 -19.88 -5.48 -11.35
N GLY A 108 -19.84 -4.19 -11.74
CA GLY A 108 -20.41 -3.11 -10.93
C GLY A 108 -19.62 -2.73 -9.66
N LEU A 109 -18.36 -3.15 -9.52
CA LEU A 109 -17.58 -2.87 -8.30
C LEU A 109 -17.14 -1.41 -8.17
N ALA A 110 -16.86 -0.71 -9.27
CA ALA A 110 -16.32 0.65 -9.22
C ALA A 110 -17.24 1.64 -8.47
N PRO A 111 -18.56 1.69 -8.70
CA PRO A 111 -19.48 2.48 -7.87
C PRO A 111 -19.45 2.13 -6.39
N LEU A 112 -19.35 0.84 -6.03
CA LEU A 112 -19.30 0.39 -4.64
C LEU A 112 -18.02 0.85 -3.93
N VAL A 113 -16.88 0.80 -4.63
CA VAL A 113 -15.62 1.36 -4.12
C VAL A 113 -15.73 2.88 -3.95
N GLN A 114 -16.32 3.58 -4.91
CA GLN A 114 -16.46 5.03 -4.84
C GLN A 114 -17.33 5.47 -3.64
N GLN A 115 -18.43 4.77 -3.38
CA GLN A 115 -19.28 5.02 -2.20
C GLN A 115 -18.52 4.87 -0.87
N LEU A 116 -17.56 3.95 -0.78
CA LEU A 116 -16.70 3.80 0.41
C LEU A 116 -15.70 4.94 0.56
N ARG A 117 -15.31 5.58 -0.53
CA ARG A 117 -14.36 6.72 -0.53
C ARG A 117 -15.09 8.04 -0.26
N ASP A 118 -16.33 8.16 -0.70
CA ASP A 118 -17.13 9.37 -0.55
C ASP A 118 -17.49 9.63 0.90
N GLN A 119 -16.92 10.68 1.50
CA GLN A 119 -17.16 11.06 2.89
C GLN A 119 -18.47 11.85 3.10
N THR A 120 -19.44 11.78 2.17
CA THR A 120 -20.74 12.48 2.26
C THR A 120 -21.75 11.73 3.13
N PRO A 121 -22.61 12.40 3.92
CA PRO A 121 -23.53 11.74 4.87
C PRO A 121 -24.53 10.74 4.28
N ALA A 122 -24.64 10.65 2.94
CA ALA A 122 -25.64 9.86 2.24
C ALA A 122 -25.35 8.34 2.17
N PHE A 123 -24.26 7.87 2.76
CA PHE A 123 -23.90 6.45 2.75
C PHE A 123 -24.89 5.61 3.57
N LYS A 124 -25.43 4.56 2.95
CA LYS A 124 -26.38 3.63 3.57
C LYS A 124 -25.86 2.20 3.44
N ASP A 125 -25.53 1.58 4.57
CA ASP A 125 -24.99 0.21 4.62
C ASP A 125 -25.89 -0.78 3.88
N ASP A 126 -27.21 -0.73 4.07
CA ASP A 126 -28.14 -1.67 3.44
C ASP A 126 -28.12 -1.59 1.90
N LEU A 127 -28.02 -0.38 1.33
CA LEU A 127 -27.93 -0.20 -0.12
C LEU A 127 -26.60 -0.69 -0.67
N TRP A 128 -25.51 -0.41 0.05
CA TRP A 128 -24.18 -0.86 -0.33
C TRP A 128 -24.09 -2.39 -0.28
N GLN A 129 -24.60 -3.02 0.79
CA GLN A 129 -24.70 -4.47 0.90
C GLN A 129 -25.60 -5.08 -0.17
N ALA A 130 -26.72 -4.44 -0.54
CA ALA A 130 -27.56 -4.92 -1.63
C ALA A 130 -26.80 -4.94 -2.97
N GLY A 131 -26.02 -3.90 -3.26
CA GLY A 131 -25.15 -3.86 -4.43
C GLY A 131 -24.07 -4.95 -4.41
N LEU A 132 -23.48 -5.21 -3.25
CA LEU A 132 -22.51 -6.30 -3.05
C LEU A 132 -23.14 -7.67 -3.32
N ARG A 133 -24.33 -7.93 -2.78
CA ARG A 133 -25.08 -9.18 -3.02
C ARG A 133 -25.42 -9.35 -4.51
N ALA A 134 -25.84 -8.26 -5.17
CA ALA A 134 -26.14 -8.28 -6.60
C ALA A 134 -24.89 -8.59 -7.44
N ALA A 135 -23.73 -8.00 -7.09
CA ALA A 135 -22.46 -8.28 -7.76
C ALA A 135 -22.06 -9.76 -7.63
N VAL A 136 -22.15 -10.34 -6.42
CA VAL A 136 -21.87 -11.77 -6.20
C VAL A 136 -22.86 -12.66 -6.95
N ALA A 137 -24.15 -12.34 -6.90
CA ALA A 137 -25.19 -13.10 -7.59
C ALA A 137 -25.02 -13.10 -9.12
N ALA A 138 -24.49 -12.02 -9.69
CA ALA A 138 -24.16 -11.93 -11.11
C ALA A 138 -22.95 -12.80 -11.51
N GLY A 139 -22.15 -13.25 -10.53
CA GLY A 139 -20.95 -14.03 -10.76
C GLY A 139 -19.79 -13.20 -11.32
N ARG A 140 -18.62 -13.84 -11.43
CA ARG A 140 -17.45 -13.21 -12.04
C ARG A 140 -17.54 -13.27 -13.56
N VAL A 141 -17.12 -12.19 -14.22
CA VAL A 141 -17.03 -12.07 -15.66
C VAL A 141 -15.59 -11.74 -16.06
N THR A 142 -15.16 -12.20 -17.24
CA THR A 142 -13.87 -11.79 -17.80
C THR A 142 -13.89 -10.30 -18.10
N VAL A 143 -12.85 -9.58 -17.70
CA VAL A 143 -12.70 -8.17 -18.08
C VAL A 143 -12.41 -8.11 -19.57
N GLY A 144 -13.44 -7.88 -20.38
CA GLY A 144 -13.29 -7.72 -21.83
C GLY A 144 -12.36 -6.54 -22.15
N VAL A 145 -11.73 -6.56 -23.32
CA VAL A 145 -10.81 -5.54 -23.86
C VAL A 145 -11.39 -4.10 -23.84
N ASN A 146 -12.71 -3.96 -23.68
CA ASN A 146 -13.43 -2.68 -23.58
C ASN A 146 -13.92 -2.31 -22.16
N GLY A 147 -13.75 -3.20 -21.18
CA GLY A 147 -13.95 -2.92 -19.76
C GLY A 147 -12.80 -2.08 -19.25
N THR A 148 -12.86 -0.78 -19.51
CA THR A 148 -11.82 0.21 -19.27
C THR A 148 -11.30 0.13 -17.83
N VAL A 149 -10.20 -0.60 -17.63
CA VAL A 149 -9.19 -0.22 -16.63
C VAL A 149 -8.30 0.86 -17.26
N VAL A 150 -8.91 1.88 -17.87
CA VAL A 150 -8.20 3.04 -18.45
C VAL A 150 -8.71 4.26 -17.71
N GLY A 151 -8.05 4.56 -16.60
CA GLY A 151 -8.03 5.91 -16.07
C GLY A 151 -6.75 6.61 -16.53
N PRO A 152 -6.68 7.95 -16.51
CA PRO A 152 -5.42 8.67 -16.66
C PRO A 152 -4.46 8.24 -15.53
N GLY A 153 -3.24 7.87 -15.88
CA GLY A 153 -2.21 7.46 -14.93
C GLY A 153 -0.90 7.10 -15.63
N PRO A 154 0.23 7.03 -14.91
CA PRO A 154 1.49 6.60 -15.50
C PRO A 154 1.32 5.18 -16.04
N ALA A 155 1.93 4.89 -17.19
CA ALA A 155 1.95 3.53 -17.70
C ALA A 155 2.87 2.68 -16.80
N TYR A 156 2.30 1.61 -16.24
CA TYR A 156 3.07 0.56 -15.57
C TYR A 156 3.02 -0.69 -16.43
N ARG A 157 4.12 -1.44 -16.42
CA ARG A 157 4.21 -2.74 -17.07
C ARG A 157 4.60 -3.78 -16.03
N TRP A 158 3.77 -4.81 -15.87
CA TRP A 158 4.16 -5.96 -15.06
C TRP A 158 5.32 -6.72 -15.74
N LEU A 159 6.27 -7.20 -14.93
CA LEU A 159 7.45 -7.96 -15.38
C LEU A 159 7.36 -9.41 -14.84
N PRO A 160 6.66 -10.33 -15.52
CA PRO A 160 6.51 -11.72 -15.08
C PRO A 160 7.83 -12.46 -14.83
N GLN A 161 8.86 -12.18 -15.63
CA GLN A 161 10.19 -12.76 -15.50
C GLN A 161 10.90 -12.37 -14.20
N GLU A 162 10.47 -11.28 -13.58
CA GLU A 162 10.98 -10.80 -12.29
C GLU A 162 10.14 -11.28 -11.10
N THR A 163 9.13 -12.11 -11.33
CA THR A 163 8.39 -12.78 -10.25
C THR A 163 9.35 -13.66 -9.44
N ARG A 164 9.30 -13.51 -8.12
CA ARG A 164 10.04 -14.37 -7.18
C ARG A 164 9.09 -14.90 -6.11
N LEU A 165 9.34 -16.11 -5.65
CA LEU A 165 8.70 -16.66 -4.45
C LEU A 165 9.73 -16.67 -3.32
N THR A 166 9.33 -16.35 -2.11
CA THR A 166 10.23 -16.38 -0.96
C THR A 166 9.60 -17.17 0.16
N GLN A 167 10.35 -18.14 0.68
CA GLN A 167 10.01 -18.85 1.90
C GLN A 167 10.80 -18.23 3.06
N HIS A 168 10.11 -17.68 4.05
CA HIS A 168 10.73 -17.05 5.21
C HIS A 168 9.92 -17.34 6.47
N LEU A 169 10.57 -17.85 7.51
CA LEU A 169 9.94 -18.23 8.80
C LEU A 169 8.68 -19.10 8.64
N GLY A 170 8.72 -20.07 7.72
CA GLY A 170 7.59 -20.96 7.44
C GLY A 170 6.43 -20.29 6.69
N HIS A 171 6.62 -19.08 6.16
CA HIS A 171 5.65 -18.38 5.33
C HIS A 171 6.12 -18.20 3.90
N TRP A 172 5.16 -18.22 2.97
CA TRP A 172 5.42 -17.95 1.56
C TRP A 172 4.96 -16.55 1.18
N PHE A 173 5.76 -15.92 0.33
CA PHE A 173 5.50 -14.61 -0.25
C PHE A 173 5.76 -14.67 -1.75
N VAL A 174 5.01 -13.87 -2.52
CA VAL A 174 5.27 -13.62 -3.93
C VAL A 174 5.71 -12.18 -4.09
N LEU A 175 6.84 -11.97 -4.76
CA LEU A 175 7.27 -10.67 -5.23
C LEU A 175 6.80 -10.49 -6.66
N LEU A 176 6.05 -9.42 -6.90
CA LEU A 176 5.71 -8.95 -8.23
C LEU A 176 6.53 -7.69 -8.52
N ALA A 177 7.08 -7.62 -9.74
CA ALA A 177 7.86 -6.48 -10.18
C ALA A 177 7.15 -5.74 -11.33
N PHE A 178 7.26 -4.43 -11.31
CA PHE A 178 6.65 -3.54 -12.29
C PHE A 178 7.70 -2.55 -12.77
N GLU A 179 7.64 -2.23 -14.05
CA GLU A 179 8.36 -1.12 -14.62
C GLU A 179 7.43 0.09 -14.69
N ALA A 180 7.91 1.23 -14.23
CA ALA A 180 7.23 2.50 -14.29
C ALA A 180 7.92 3.43 -15.30
N GLU A 181 7.14 4.30 -15.93
CA GLU A 181 7.71 5.44 -16.65
C GLU A 181 8.56 6.32 -15.71
N ALA A 182 9.59 6.93 -16.29
CA ALA A 182 10.45 7.84 -15.54
C ALA A 182 9.63 9.00 -14.98
N THR A 183 9.63 9.11 -13.65
CA THR A 183 8.92 10.20 -12.99
C THR A 183 9.86 11.39 -12.80
N PRO A 184 9.44 12.63 -13.11
CA PRO A 184 10.22 13.82 -12.82
C PRO A 184 10.58 13.89 -11.34
N ARG A 185 11.82 14.27 -11.04
CA ARG A 185 12.25 14.50 -9.66
C ARG A 185 11.61 15.78 -9.13
N THR A 186 11.21 15.77 -7.86
CA THR A 186 10.75 16.99 -7.20
C THR A 186 11.90 17.97 -7.02
N THR A 187 11.60 19.26 -7.08
CA THR A 187 12.49 20.35 -6.69
C THR A 187 12.03 21.05 -5.41
N SER A 188 10.90 20.63 -4.85
CA SER A 188 10.39 21.20 -3.60
C SER A 188 11.36 20.98 -2.46
N THR A 189 11.45 21.96 -1.57
CA THR A 189 12.21 21.88 -0.30
C THR A 189 11.28 21.76 0.90
N LEU A 190 9.96 21.73 0.67
CA LEU A 190 8.97 21.69 1.73
C LEU A 190 8.99 20.34 2.44
N VAL A 191 8.61 20.39 3.71
CA VAL A 191 8.51 19.21 4.57
C VAL A 191 7.04 18.93 4.81
N ALA A 192 6.63 17.69 4.58
CA ALA A 192 5.32 17.20 4.96
C ALA A 192 5.45 16.21 6.13
N GLY A 193 4.60 16.34 7.14
CA GLY A 193 4.46 15.37 8.22
C GLY A 193 3.21 14.54 8.01
N VAL A 194 3.27 13.25 8.33
CA VAL A 194 2.16 12.32 8.11
C VAL A 194 1.89 11.53 9.39
N ASP A 195 0.72 11.75 9.97
CA ASP A 195 0.14 10.90 11.01
C ASP A 195 -0.62 9.73 10.36
N VAL A 196 -0.44 8.52 10.87
CA VAL A 196 -1.12 7.31 10.37
C VAL A 196 -2.00 6.69 11.44
N GLY A 197 -3.16 6.17 11.05
CA GLY A 197 -4.14 5.61 11.98
C GLY A 197 -5.18 4.74 11.28
N LEU A 198 -6.24 4.34 12.00
CA LEU A 198 -7.33 3.53 11.43
C LEU A 198 -8.60 4.33 11.09
N ASN A 199 -8.66 5.60 11.52
CA ASN A 199 -9.73 6.53 11.18
C ASN A 199 -9.31 7.97 11.58
N PRO A 200 -8.88 8.82 10.63
CA PRO A 200 -8.60 8.51 9.22
C PRO A 200 -7.41 7.54 9.07
N LEU A 201 -7.17 7.04 7.85
CA LEU A 201 -6.04 6.15 7.55
C LEU A 201 -4.71 6.90 7.66
N ALA A 202 -4.67 8.12 7.12
CA ALA A 202 -3.53 9.01 7.24
C ALA A 202 -3.96 10.48 7.16
N THR A 203 -3.23 11.35 7.85
CA THR A 203 -3.38 12.81 7.78
C THR A 203 -2.01 13.42 7.49
N ALA A 204 -1.89 14.11 6.37
CA ALA A 204 -0.67 14.81 5.99
C ALA A 204 -0.83 16.32 6.18
N VAL A 205 0.23 16.95 6.69
CA VAL A 205 0.34 18.40 6.82
C VAL A 205 1.58 18.87 6.10
N CYS A 206 1.43 19.86 5.22
CA CYS A 206 2.53 20.59 4.60
C CYS A 206 2.23 22.10 4.72
N ARG A 207 1.92 22.78 3.60
CA ARG A 207 1.31 24.14 3.62
C ARG A 207 -0.18 24.06 3.86
N ASP A 208 -0.80 23.06 3.27
CA ASP A 208 -2.20 22.65 3.39
C ASP A 208 -2.28 21.27 4.07
N VAL A 209 -3.51 20.79 4.25
CA VAL A 209 -3.80 19.50 4.89
C VAL A 209 -4.47 18.58 3.89
N ALA A 210 -4.07 17.31 3.89
CA ALA A 210 -4.76 16.24 3.18
C ALA A 210 -5.06 15.07 4.13
N VAL A 211 -6.23 14.47 3.97
CA VAL A 211 -6.68 13.35 4.79
C VAL A 211 -7.08 12.19 3.90
N ALA A 212 -6.46 11.04 4.10
CA ALA A 212 -6.87 9.78 3.50
C ALA A 212 -7.81 9.05 4.47
N GLY A 213 -9.07 8.88 4.07
CA GLY A 213 -10.07 8.19 4.86
C GLY A 213 -11.01 7.39 3.98
N ILE A 214 -11.58 6.34 4.57
CA ILE A 214 -12.66 5.55 3.97
C ILE A 214 -13.79 5.40 4.97
N ARG A 215 -15.00 5.14 4.46
CA ARG A 215 -16.11 4.68 5.26
C ARG A 215 -15.87 3.26 5.71
N ARG A 216 -16.38 2.96 6.91
CA ARG A 216 -16.53 1.58 7.36
C ARG A 216 -17.87 1.09 6.82
N ALA A 217 -17.88 -0.10 6.25
CA ALA A 217 -19.10 -0.81 5.91
C ALA A 217 -19.34 -1.91 6.94
N ASP A 218 -20.59 -2.14 7.31
CA ASP A 218 -20.96 -3.32 8.08
C ASP A 218 -20.97 -4.56 7.19
N LEU A 219 -20.19 -5.57 7.55
CA LEU A 219 -20.14 -6.85 6.83
C LEU A 219 -20.86 -7.98 7.59
N ARG A 220 -21.50 -7.69 8.72
CA ARG A 220 -22.25 -8.68 9.51
C ARG A 220 -23.47 -9.15 8.72
N GLY A 221 -23.78 -10.44 8.84
CA GLY A 221 -24.94 -11.06 8.17
C GLY A 221 -24.75 -11.32 6.67
N LEU A 222 -23.59 -11.00 6.10
CA LEU A 222 -23.25 -11.37 4.72
C LEU A 222 -22.80 -12.84 4.64
N ARG A 223 -23.06 -13.47 3.49
CA ARG A 223 -22.50 -14.79 3.16
C ARG A 223 -20.98 -14.70 3.02
N ILE A 224 -20.29 -15.85 3.08
CA ILE A 224 -18.82 -15.89 3.07
C ILE A 224 -18.24 -15.16 1.85
N GLU A 225 -18.76 -15.43 0.65
CA GLU A 225 -18.28 -14.82 -0.60
C GLU A 225 -18.55 -13.32 -0.67
N GLU A 226 -19.73 -12.87 -0.22
CA GLU A 226 -20.08 -11.45 -0.12
C GLU A 226 -19.16 -10.73 0.86
N ARG A 227 -18.89 -11.32 2.02
CA ARG A 227 -17.97 -10.76 3.01
C ARG A 227 -16.55 -10.64 2.46
N LEU A 228 -16.03 -11.67 1.78
CA LEU A 228 -14.70 -11.64 1.15
C LEU A 228 -14.62 -10.53 0.08
N LEU A 229 -15.65 -10.41 -0.77
CA LEU A 229 -15.72 -9.31 -1.73
C LEU A 229 -15.78 -7.95 -1.01
N GLY A 230 -16.57 -7.83 0.05
CA GLY A 230 -16.67 -6.59 0.84
C GLY A 230 -15.32 -6.19 1.48
N GLU A 231 -14.57 -7.14 2.00
CA GLU A 231 -13.20 -6.94 2.50
C GLU A 231 -12.26 -6.45 1.37
N HIS A 232 -12.35 -7.02 0.17
CA HIS A 232 -11.60 -6.54 -0.99
C HIS A 232 -11.98 -5.11 -1.41
N LEU A 233 -13.27 -4.75 -1.35
CA LEU A 233 -13.71 -3.40 -1.69
C LEU A 233 -13.25 -2.37 -0.65
N LEU A 234 -13.25 -2.72 0.64
CA LEU A 234 -12.67 -1.87 1.70
C LEU A 234 -11.17 -1.67 1.48
N TYR A 235 -10.43 -2.74 1.17
CA TYR A 235 -9.02 -2.64 0.82
C TYR A 235 -8.80 -1.75 -0.42
N ALA A 236 -9.58 -1.96 -1.48
CA ALA A 236 -9.49 -1.19 -2.73
C ALA A 236 -9.80 0.30 -2.51
N ALA A 237 -10.79 0.63 -1.69
CA ALA A 237 -11.11 2.00 -1.30
C ALA A 237 -9.96 2.65 -0.52
N ALA A 238 -9.39 1.92 0.46
CA ALA A 238 -8.28 2.39 1.27
C ALA A 238 -7.03 2.63 0.40
N ARG A 239 -6.71 1.68 -0.48
CA ARG A 239 -5.66 1.81 -1.49
C ARG A 239 -5.84 3.06 -2.34
N GLY A 240 -7.06 3.30 -2.86
CA GLY A 240 -7.35 4.49 -3.65
C GLY A 240 -7.11 5.79 -2.86
N ALA A 241 -7.61 5.89 -1.63
CA ALA A 241 -7.40 7.06 -0.77
C ALA A 241 -5.92 7.31 -0.44
N LEU A 242 -5.15 6.25 -0.19
CA LEU A 242 -3.71 6.34 0.11
C LEU A 242 -2.88 6.68 -1.14
N CYS A 243 -3.25 6.17 -2.32
CA CYS A 243 -2.64 6.57 -3.59
C CYS A 243 -2.85 8.06 -3.88
N ASP A 244 -4.06 8.59 -3.65
CA ASP A 244 -4.34 10.02 -3.80
C ASP A 244 -3.52 10.86 -2.83
N LEU A 245 -3.36 10.40 -1.57
CA LEU A 245 -2.49 11.06 -0.61
C LEU A 245 -1.01 11.04 -1.04
N THR A 246 -0.53 9.92 -1.58
CA THR A 246 0.83 9.84 -2.15
C THR A 246 1.02 10.85 -3.28
N LYS A 247 0.03 11.00 -4.17
CA LYS A 247 0.07 12.00 -5.23
C LYS A 247 0.13 13.42 -4.66
N TRP A 248 -0.72 13.71 -3.69
CA TRP A 248 -0.72 15.01 -3.00
C TRP A 248 0.63 15.32 -2.34
N LEU A 249 1.24 14.34 -1.68
CA LEU A 249 2.57 14.46 -1.07
C LEU A 249 3.65 14.71 -2.13
N ALA A 250 3.60 13.96 -3.22
CA ALA A 250 4.56 14.03 -4.32
C ALA A 250 4.58 15.39 -5.02
N GLU A 251 3.43 16.04 -5.13
CA GLU A 251 3.29 17.36 -5.75
C GLU A 251 3.80 18.51 -4.85
N ARG A 252 3.94 18.28 -3.54
CA ARG A 252 4.17 19.34 -2.55
C ARG A 252 5.51 19.26 -1.84
N ALA A 253 5.94 18.06 -1.48
CA ALA A 253 7.03 17.88 -0.53
C ALA A 253 8.35 17.49 -1.19
N GLY A 254 9.45 18.06 -0.66
CA GLY A 254 10.81 17.56 -0.87
C GLY A 254 11.23 16.53 0.17
N VAL A 255 10.60 16.58 1.35
CA VAL A 255 10.80 15.64 2.44
C VAL A 255 9.45 15.23 3.00
N VAL A 256 9.22 13.92 3.12
CA VAL A 256 8.06 13.37 3.84
C VAL A 256 8.56 12.74 5.13
N VAL A 257 7.96 13.10 6.24
CA VAL A 257 8.30 12.62 7.57
C VAL A 257 7.14 11.78 8.10
N VAL A 258 7.44 10.54 8.48
CA VAL A 258 6.49 9.61 9.09
C VAL A 258 7.04 9.15 10.44
N GLU A 259 6.20 8.55 11.25
CA GLU A 259 6.66 7.85 12.45
C GLU A 259 7.39 6.54 12.11
N HIS A 260 8.35 6.18 12.95
CA HIS A 260 8.94 4.86 12.99
C HIS A 260 8.08 3.93 13.85
N LEU A 261 7.01 3.40 13.27
CA LEU A 261 6.14 2.45 13.97
C LEU A 261 6.74 1.05 13.95
N ASP A 262 6.94 0.48 15.14
CA ASP A 262 7.21 -0.95 15.31
C ASP A 262 5.89 -1.69 15.51
N LEU A 263 5.35 -2.25 14.43
CA LEU A 263 4.08 -2.98 14.42
C LEU A 263 4.11 -4.25 15.30
N THR A 264 5.29 -4.76 15.66
CA THR A 264 5.42 -5.97 16.50
C THR A 264 5.10 -5.70 17.98
N THR A 265 5.23 -4.44 18.42
CA THR A 265 4.99 -4.02 19.80
C THR A 265 3.51 -3.73 20.11
N PHE A 266 2.63 -3.77 19.10
CA PHE A 266 1.21 -3.52 19.28
C PHE A 266 0.50 -4.74 19.85
N ALA A 267 0.04 -4.65 21.10
CA ALA A 267 -0.81 -5.67 21.73
C ALA A 267 -2.28 -5.69 21.21
N SER A 268 -2.63 -4.78 20.30
CA SER A 268 -4.00 -4.60 19.79
C SER A 268 -4.19 -5.22 18.40
N ARG A 269 -5.44 -5.26 17.91
CA ARG A 269 -5.77 -5.65 16.52
C ARG A 269 -5.31 -4.64 15.46
N TYR A 270 -4.54 -3.62 15.84
CA TYR A 270 -4.06 -2.58 14.95
C TYR A 270 -3.25 -3.12 13.76
N PRO A 271 -2.24 -4.00 13.92
CA PRO A 271 -1.45 -4.48 12.79
C PRO A 271 -2.27 -5.24 11.75
N GLN A 272 -3.24 -6.04 12.22
CA GLN A 272 -4.17 -6.76 11.36
C GLN A 272 -5.06 -5.77 10.57
N ARG A 273 -5.75 -4.86 11.28
CA ARG A 273 -6.66 -3.88 10.64
C ARG A 273 -5.93 -2.90 9.72
N SER A 274 -4.72 -2.49 10.10
CA SER A 274 -3.86 -1.64 9.27
C SER A 274 -3.53 -2.34 7.95
N ARG A 275 -3.33 -3.66 7.97
CA ARG A 275 -3.12 -4.43 6.74
C ARG A 275 -4.40 -4.62 5.93
N GLU A 276 -5.52 -4.91 6.58
CA GLU A 276 -6.85 -4.99 5.94
C GLU A 276 -7.26 -3.67 5.25
N HIS A 277 -6.74 -2.53 5.72
CA HIS A 277 -6.97 -1.21 5.12
C HIS A 277 -5.78 -0.68 4.32
N ALA A 278 -4.94 -1.55 3.75
CA ALA A 278 -3.79 -1.18 2.90
C ALA A 278 -2.72 -0.27 3.55
N LEU A 279 -2.89 0.16 4.80
CA LEU A 279 -2.05 1.16 5.46
C LEU A 279 -0.65 0.62 5.72
N THR A 280 -0.54 -0.64 6.18
CA THR A 280 0.75 -1.29 6.38
C THR A 280 1.50 -1.43 5.05
N ASP A 281 0.80 -1.87 4.00
CA ASP A 281 1.39 -2.06 2.67
C ASP A 281 1.82 -0.71 2.06
N TRP A 282 1.02 0.34 2.26
CA TRP A 282 1.35 1.70 1.87
C TRP A 282 2.57 2.27 2.61
N GLN A 283 2.59 2.22 3.94
CA GLN A 283 3.65 2.82 4.77
C GLN A 283 5.00 2.10 4.61
N MET A 284 4.97 0.78 4.37
CA MET A 284 6.17 -0.04 4.33
C MET A 284 6.68 -0.31 2.91
N SER A 285 5.79 -0.34 1.90
CA SER A 285 6.16 -0.68 0.52
C SER A 285 5.86 0.44 -0.48
N TRP A 286 4.64 0.95 -0.52
CA TRP A 286 4.22 1.82 -1.64
C TRP A 286 4.79 3.23 -1.54
N LEU A 287 4.59 3.90 -0.40
CA LEU A 287 5.05 5.26 -0.17
C LEU A 287 6.58 5.37 -0.32
N PRO A 288 7.43 4.53 0.30
CA PRO A 288 8.88 4.64 0.14
C PRO A 288 9.34 4.54 -1.32
N GLN A 289 8.76 3.64 -2.11
CA GLN A 289 9.12 3.45 -3.52
C GLN A 289 8.68 4.65 -4.37
N GLU A 290 7.48 5.17 -4.14
CA GLU A 290 6.93 6.33 -4.83
C GLU A 290 7.74 7.62 -4.56
N LEU A 291 8.14 7.82 -3.31
CA LEU A 291 8.97 8.95 -2.91
C LEU A 291 10.37 8.82 -3.48
N HIS A 292 10.97 7.62 -3.40
CA HIS A 292 12.30 7.35 -3.95
C HIS A 292 12.35 7.61 -5.47
N ALA A 293 11.35 7.14 -6.22
CA ALA A 293 11.25 7.35 -7.67
C ALA A 293 11.23 8.84 -8.06
N ARG A 294 10.71 9.71 -7.18
CA ARG A 294 10.67 11.18 -7.36
C ARG A 294 11.83 11.92 -6.70
N GLY A 295 12.77 11.20 -6.09
CA GLY A 295 13.86 11.79 -5.32
C GLY A 295 13.41 12.53 -4.05
N ILE A 296 12.20 12.26 -3.55
CA ILE A 296 11.67 12.82 -2.30
C ILE A 296 12.28 12.03 -1.13
N ARG A 297 12.81 12.74 -0.13
CA ARG A 297 13.40 12.09 1.04
C ARG A 297 12.30 11.61 1.99
N LEU A 298 12.23 10.31 2.24
CA LEU A 298 11.47 9.77 3.35
C LEU A 298 12.33 9.80 4.63
N ALA A 299 11.81 10.43 5.69
CA ALA A 299 12.42 10.42 7.01
C ALA A 299 11.49 9.75 8.02
N ARG A 300 12.07 9.01 8.97
CA ARG A 300 11.33 8.39 10.07
C ARG A 300 11.76 9.05 11.38
N VAL A 301 10.80 9.36 12.25
CA VAL A 301 11.05 9.92 13.59
C VAL A 301 10.48 9.03 14.67
N ASP A 302 10.99 9.17 15.90
CA ASP A 302 10.46 8.49 17.07
C ASP A 302 8.97 8.84 17.29
N PRO A 303 8.05 7.85 17.36
CA PRO A 303 6.62 8.08 17.58
C PRO A 303 6.26 8.59 19.00
N ALA A 304 7.17 8.54 19.97
CA ALA A 304 6.83 8.79 21.36
C ALA A 304 6.20 10.19 21.59
N ARG A 305 4.96 10.21 22.10
CA ARG A 305 4.19 11.42 22.53
C ARG A 305 3.81 12.40 21.41
N THR A 306 4.00 12.07 20.14
CA THR A 306 3.61 12.93 18.99
C THR A 306 2.13 13.32 19.01
N SER A 307 1.25 12.44 19.50
CA SER A 307 -0.20 12.66 19.60
C SER A 307 -0.67 13.30 20.91
N GLN A 308 0.23 13.48 21.88
CA GLN A 308 -0.08 14.00 23.23
C GLN A 308 0.45 15.42 23.47
N MET A 309 1.38 15.89 22.65
CA MET A 309 1.98 17.21 22.79
C MET A 309 1.25 18.23 21.92
N CYS A 310 1.24 19.49 22.35
CA CYS A 310 0.72 20.57 21.52
C CYS A 310 1.73 20.98 20.45
N SER A 311 1.30 21.00 19.19
CA SER A 311 2.08 21.44 18.03
C SER A 311 2.33 22.95 17.99
N VAL A 312 1.50 23.74 18.67
CA VAL A 312 1.58 25.20 18.70
C VAL A 312 2.51 25.68 19.83
N CYS A 313 2.42 25.06 21.01
CA CYS A 313 3.19 25.50 22.17
C CYS A 313 4.71 25.33 21.95
N PRO A 314 5.55 26.30 22.33
CA PRO A 314 7.01 26.18 22.27
C PRO A 314 7.55 25.04 23.14
N SER A 315 6.93 24.81 24.30
CA SER A 315 7.43 23.90 25.35
C SER A 315 6.91 22.47 25.27
N PHE A 316 6.35 22.03 24.13
CA PHE A 316 5.78 20.68 23.98
C PHE A 316 4.78 20.30 25.09
N THR A 317 3.95 21.26 25.50
CA THR A 317 2.96 21.08 26.57
C THR A 317 2.06 19.88 26.28
N LEU A 318 1.87 19.02 27.27
CA LEU A 318 0.94 17.90 27.18
C LEU A 318 -0.49 18.42 27.15
N GLY A 319 -1.29 17.90 26.22
CA GLY A 319 -2.71 18.17 26.13
C GLY A 319 -3.54 16.92 26.30
N THR A 320 -4.84 17.10 26.20
CA THR A 320 -5.85 16.05 26.31
C THR A 320 -6.48 15.82 24.96
N ARG A 321 -6.68 14.55 24.61
CA ARG A 321 -7.36 14.16 23.36
C ARG A 321 -8.72 13.55 23.69
N VAL A 322 -9.77 14.11 23.10
CA VAL A 322 -11.13 13.55 23.14
C VAL A 322 -11.59 13.31 21.70
N GLY A 323 -11.48 12.06 21.25
CA GLY A 323 -11.80 11.68 19.87
C GLY A 323 -10.90 12.37 18.85
N ARG A 324 -11.49 13.26 18.03
CA ARG A 324 -10.80 14.05 17.01
C ARG A 324 -10.27 15.39 17.51
N VAL A 325 -10.66 15.82 18.70
CA VAL A 325 -10.27 17.12 19.25
C VAL A 325 -9.09 16.93 20.19
N PHE A 326 -8.05 17.73 19.98
CA PHE A 326 -6.93 17.89 20.90
C PHE A 326 -7.02 19.26 21.57
N GLU A 327 -6.91 19.29 22.90
CA GLU A 327 -6.97 20.49 23.72
C GLU A 327 -5.71 20.63 24.56
N CYS A 328 -5.06 21.78 24.46
CA CYS A 328 -3.90 22.15 25.25
C CYS A 328 -4.32 23.01 26.45
N PRO A 329 -3.69 22.87 27.64
CA PRO A 329 -3.92 23.76 28.78
C PRO A 329 -3.70 25.25 28.48
N ASN A 330 -2.92 25.58 27.45
CA ASN A 330 -2.69 26.94 27.00
C ASN A 330 -3.79 27.47 26.04
N GLY A 331 -4.92 26.79 25.92
CA GLY A 331 -6.10 27.24 25.17
C GLY A 331 -6.12 26.88 23.68
N HIS A 332 -5.12 26.15 23.17
CA HIS A 332 -5.14 25.69 21.77
C HIS A 332 -6.06 24.48 21.60
N GLN A 333 -6.99 24.56 20.64
CA GLN A 333 -7.86 23.47 20.23
C GLN A 333 -7.67 23.20 18.72
N ILE A 334 -7.36 21.96 18.36
CA ILE A 334 -7.02 21.57 16.98
C ILE A 334 -7.45 20.12 16.72
N ASP A 335 -7.67 19.74 15.46
CA ASP A 335 -7.83 18.32 15.11
C ASP A 335 -6.58 17.52 15.53
N ALA A 336 -6.79 16.44 16.27
CA ALA A 336 -5.74 15.65 16.89
C ALA A 336 -4.77 15.03 15.88
N HIS A 337 -5.24 14.69 14.67
CA HIS A 337 -4.42 14.13 13.62
C HIS A 337 -3.56 15.19 12.94
N ILE A 338 -4.11 16.40 12.75
CA ILE A 338 -3.34 17.56 12.28
C ILE A 338 -2.25 17.92 13.28
N ASN A 339 -2.57 17.94 14.58
CA ASN A 339 -1.62 18.19 15.66
C ASN A 339 -0.47 17.15 15.67
N ALA A 340 -0.81 15.86 15.55
CA ALA A 340 0.18 14.79 15.47
C ALA A 340 1.10 14.94 14.26
N ALA A 341 0.54 15.18 13.08
CA ALA A 341 1.31 15.40 11.85
C ALA A 341 2.26 16.61 11.96
N GLN A 342 1.82 17.71 12.57
CA GLN A 342 2.67 18.87 12.84
C GLN A 342 3.80 18.56 13.83
N ASN A 343 3.52 17.80 14.90
CA ASN A 343 4.54 17.38 15.85
C ASN A 343 5.62 16.49 15.22
N ILE A 344 5.25 15.64 14.26
CA ILE A 344 6.18 14.82 13.48
C ILE A 344 7.17 15.73 12.71
N ILE A 345 6.69 16.80 12.07
CA ILE A 345 7.55 17.80 11.40
C ILE A 345 8.49 18.47 12.40
N ARG A 346 7.96 18.95 13.54
CA ARG A 346 8.75 19.62 14.58
C ARG A 346 9.85 18.71 15.12
N ARG A 347 9.56 17.42 15.28
CA ARG A 347 10.53 16.41 15.75
C ARG A 347 11.67 16.22 14.74
N TRP A 348 11.34 16.11 13.45
CA TRP A 348 12.37 16.01 12.41
C TRP A 348 13.33 17.21 12.41
N TRP A 349 12.80 18.43 12.51
CA TRP A 349 13.64 19.63 12.62
C TRP A 349 14.48 19.66 13.89
N ALA A 350 13.95 19.20 15.02
CA ALA A 350 14.71 19.09 16.26
C ALA A 350 15.90 18.12 16.12
N THR A 351 15.70 16.96 15.48
CA THR A 351 16.77 16.00 15.21
C THR A 351 17.84 16.58 14.28
N ARG A 352 17.44 17.30 13.23
CA ARG A 352 18.40 17.95 12.31
C ARG A 352 19.24 19.03 12.98
N ARG A 353 18.65 19.86 13.84
CA ARG A 353 19.41 20.89 14.56
C ARG A 353 20.49 20.30 15.46
N ARG A 354 20.19 19.21 16.17
CA ARG A 354 21.19 18.50 16.99
C ARG A 354 22.33 17.93 16.14
N ALA A 355 22.00 17.34 14.98
CA ALA A 355 22.99 16.79 14.07
C ALA A 355 23.88 17.83 13.36
N HIS A 356 23.49 19.12 13.37
CA HIS A 356 24.32 20.23 12.86
C HIS A 356 25.16 20.90 13.97
N GLN A 357 24.88 20.59 15.24
CA GLN A 357 25.59 21.14 16.41
C GLN A 357 26.61 20.16 17.00
N ALA A 358 26.50 18.88 16.66
CA ALA A 358 27.50 17.84 16.88
C ALA A 358 28.38 17.73 15.63
#